data_AF-A0A1N5U1P2-F1
#
_entry.id   AF-A0A1N5U1P2-F1
#
_cell.length_a   1.000
_cell.length_b   1.000
_cell.length_c   1.000
_cell.angle_alpha   90.00
_cell.angle_beta   90.00
_cell.angle_gamma   90.00
#
_symmetry.space_group_name_H-M   'P 1'
#
loop_
_entity.id
_entity.type
_entity.pdbx_description
1 polymer ?
#
loop_
_entity_poly.entity_id
_entity_poly.type
_entity_poly.pdbx_seq_one_letter_code
_entity_poly.pdbx_strand_id
1 'polypeptide(L)'
;MRNDLANLSPRTAVGIDVSPRLAGRIAGWGILAMALIAPFAEFYVRQRLVVPGDAGATATNITAHEALFRLGIVAFLVVIILDVVVAWGLYVLLKPVSRSVSVLMAWSRLVFAVIFAVAVVNLLSAVHLVTDPTYRAAFEPTQLNAQMMASLNAFSAGWAVALVFFGIHLILVGYLALKSGYVPKLVGILLVIAGLGYAADSSIVFLVPEYVATAALFTFVGELVLALWLVIRGKTIPDTTDTRTSRPSGHRETGTSGGVKDPVTARA
;
A
#
# COMPACT_ATOMS: atom_id res chain seq x y z
N MET A 1 -4.30 -54.73 -23.81
CA MET A 1 -4.21 -54.27 -22.41
C MET A 1 -3.59 -52.87 -22.36
N ARG A 2 -4.21 -51.92 -23.08
CA ARG A 2 -3.88 -50.50 -23.15
C ARG A 2 -5.21 -49.78 -22.89
N ASN A 3 -5.28 -48.98 -21.83
CA ASN A 3 -6.28 -47.96 -21.51
C ASN A 3 -6.59 -48.04 -20.01
N ASP A 4 -5.81 -47.32 -19.19
CA ASP A 4 -6.26 -46.90 -17.85
C ASP A 4 -5.47 -45.71 -17.27
N LEU A 5 -4.60 -45.05 -18.06
CA LEU A 5 -3.82 -43.89 -17.58
C LEU A 5 -4.43 -42.53 -17.94
N ALA A 6 -5.66 -42.48 -18.47
CA ALA A 6 -6.27 -41.25 -18.96
C ALA A 6 -7.22 -40.54 -17.97
N ASN A 7 -7.31 -40.98 -16.70
CA ASN A 7 -8.28 -40.43 -15.75
C ASN A 7 -7.67 -39.91 -14.43
N LEU A 8 -6.44 -39.40 -14.48
CA LEU A 8 -5.95 -38.54 -13.41
C LEU A 8 -6.46 -37.14 -13.70
N SER A 9 -7.62 -36.81 -13.13
CA SER A 9 -8.04 -35.43 -12.95
C SER A 9 -6.87 -34.62 -12.38
N PRO A 10 -6.59 -33.41 -12.89
CA PRO A 10 -5.61 -32.56 -12.25
C PRO A 10 -6.09 -32.39 -10.81
N ARG A 11 -5.36 -32.94 -9.85
CA ARG A 11 -5.53 -32.59 -8.44
C ARG A 11 -5.33 -31.09 -8.41
N THR A 12 -6.43 -30.35 -8.38
CA THR A 12 -6.43 -28.92 -8.09
C THR A 12 -5.69 -28.81 -6.78
N ALA A 13 -4.44 -28.35 -6.83
CA ALA A 13 -3.80 -27.79 -5.67
C ALA A 13 -4.82 -26.79 -5.12
N VAL A 14 -5.36 -27.08 -3.94
CA VAL A 14 -6.16 -26.12 -3.20
C VAL A 14 -5.17 -25.04 -2.80
N GLY A 15 -4.90 -24.13 -3.74
CA GLY A 15 -4.11 -22.95 -3.47
C GLY A 15 -4.82 -22.21 -2.36
N ILE A 16 -4.10 -21.91 -1.28
CA ILE A 16 -4.57 -20.99 -0.24
C ILE A 16 -4.53 -19.59 -0.87
N ASP A 17 -5.38 -19.35 -1.86
CA ASP A 17 -5.49 -18.06 -2.51
C ASP A 17 -6.29 -17.15 -1.59
N VAL A 18 -5.65 -16.07 -1.14
CA VAL A 18 -6.28 -15.07 -0.27
C VAL A 18 -7.38 -14.38 -1.06
N SER A 19 -8.60 -14.37 -0.50
CA SER A 19 -9.73 -13.74 -1.18
C SER A 19 -9.54 -12.21 -1.26
N PRO A 20 -10.01 -11.54 -2.33
CA PRO A 20 -9.92 -10.09 -2.48
C PRO A 20 -10.49 -9.32 -1.29
N ARG A 21 -11.54 -9.86 -0.68
CA ARG A 21 -12.17 -9.31 0.53
C ARG A 21 -11.22 -9.34 1.73
N LEU A 22 -10.57 -10.47 2.00
CA LEU A 22 -9.64 -10.59 3.11
C LEU A 22 -8.41 -9.69 2.90
N ALA A 23 -7.85 -9.71 1.69
CA ALA A 23 -6.72 -8.84 1.31
C ALA A 23 -7.05 -7.35 1.47
N GLY A 24 -8.25 -6.93 1.05
CA GLY A 24 -8.74 -5.57 1.23
C GLY A 24 -8.85 -5.16 2.71
N ARG A 25 -9.34 -6.06 3.58
CA ARG A 25 -9.40 -5.80 5.03
C ARG A 25 -8.01 -5.68 5.67
N ILE A 26 -7.07 -6.53 5.27
CA ILE A 26 -5.67 -6.45 5.72
C ILE A 26 -5.06 -5.11 5.31
N ALA A 27 -5.25 -4.70 4.05
CA ALA A 27 -4.81 -3.40 3.57
C ALA A 27 -5.46 -2.25 4.36
N GLY A 28 -6.77 -2.32 4.61
CA GLY A 28 -7.48 -1.30 5.39
C GLY A 28 -6.92 -1.14 6.81
N TRP A 29 -6.70 -2.25 7.54
CA TRP A 29 -6.06 -2.19 8.85
C TRP A 29 -4.62 -1.69 8.81
N GLY A 30 -3.85 -2.08 7.80
CA GLY A 30 -2.50 -1.57 7.58
C GLY A 30 -2.48 -0.04 7.43
N ILE A 31 -3.37 0.52 6.60
CA ILE A 31 -3.49 1.97 6.41
C ILE A 31 -3.90 2.66 7.72
N LEU A 32 -4.86 2.12 8.48
CA LEU A 32 -5.27 2.69 9.76
C LEU A 32 -4.13 2.69 10.78
N ALA A 33 -3.35 1.61 10.85
CA ALA A 33 -2.18 1.54 11.73
C ALA A 33 -1.12 2.59 11.34
N MET A 34 -0.81 2.73 10.04
CA MET A 34 0.10 3.76 9.55
C MET A 34 -0.38 5.17 9.89
N ALA A 35 -1.69 5.43 9.76
CA ALA A 35 -2.27 6.73 10.05
C ALA A 35 -2.17 7.15 11.53
N LEU A 36 -1.80 6.23 12.42
CA LEU A 36 -1.45 6.52 13.81
C LEU A 36 0.07 6.58 14.02
N ILE A 37 0.81 5.62 13.45
CA ILE A 37 2.24 5.44 13.69
C ILE A 37 3.09 6.51 13.00
N ALA A 38 2.80 6.83 11.73
CA ALA A 38 3.57 7.83 10.99
C ALA A 38 3.44 9.24 11.62
N PRO A 39 2.23 9.75 11.93
CA PRO A 39 2.08 11.02 12.64
C PRO A 39 2.77 11.08 14.01
N PHE A 40 2.81 9.97 14.74
CA PHE A 40 3.59 9.90 15.99
C PHE A 40 5.10 10.11 15.73
N ALA A 41 5.69 9.34 14.81
CA ALA A 41 7.11 9.46 14.49
C ALA A 41 7.45 10.86 13.93
N GLU A 42 6.55 11.42 13.15
CA GLU A 42 6.74 12.69 12.46
C GLU A 42 6.50 13.90 13.38
N PHE A 43 5.26 14.09 13.83
CA PHE A 43 4.85 15.31 14.53
C PHE A 43 5.21 15.28 16.03
N TYR A 44 5.15 14.12 16.67
CA TYR A 44 5.41 14.01 18.11
C TYR A 44 6.90 13.81 18.43
N VAL A 45 7.62 13.03 17.62
CA VAL A 45 9.05 12.78 17.84
C VAL A 45 9.89 13.80 17.08
N ARG A 46 9.89 13.74 15.74
CA ARG A 46 10.86 14.47 14.92
C ARG A 46 10.68 15.99 14.98
N GLN A 47 9.47 16.49 14.71
CA GLN A 47 9.21 17.94 14.73
C GLN A 47 9.32 18.59 16.11
N ARG A 48 9.28 17.80 17.20
CA ARG A 48 9.53 18.31 18.55
C ARG A 48 11.02 18.39 18.91
N LEU A 49 11.82 17.46 18.39
CA LEU A 49 13.23 17.35 18.74
C LEU A 49 14.13 18.15 17.80
N VAL A 50 13.71 18.34 16.54
CA VAL A 50 14.47 19.10 15.54
C VAL A 50 14.07 20.57 15.58
N VAL A 51 15.04 21.45 15.86
CA VAL A 51 14.87 22.90 15.82
C VAL A 51 15.43 23.42 14.48
N PRO A 52 14.57 23.86 13.54
CA PRO A 52 15.02 24.35 12.24
C PRO A 52 16.02 25.50 12.41
N GLY A 53 17.18 25.38 11.73
CA GLY A 53 18.23 26.40 11.77
C GLY A 53 19.13 26.40 13.01
N ASP A 54 18.83 25.61 14.05
CA ASP A 54 19.64 25.52 15.26
C ASP A 54 20.16 24.09 15.49
N ALA A 55 21.39 23.86 15.02
CA ALA A 55 22.06 22.57 15.14
C ALA A 55 22.43 22.23 16.60
N GLY A 56 22.74 23.22 17.43
CA GLY A 56 23.13 23.02 18.82
C GLY A 56 21.95 22.63 19.70
N ALA A 57 20.83 23.34 19.55
CA ALA A 57 19.58 23.01 20.23
C ALA A 57 19.06 21.63 19.79
N THR A 58 19.10 21.33 18.49
CA THR A 58 18.70 20.01 17.97
C THR A 58 19.54 18.88 18.55
N ALA A 59 20.86 19.01 18.59
CA ALA A 59 21.74 17.99 19.16
C ALA A 59 21.48 17.79 20.66
N THR A 60 21.26 18.89 21.40
CA THR A 60 20.88 18.84 22.82
C THR A 60 19.56 18.10 23.02
N ASN A 61 18.54 18.39 22.22
CA ASN A 61 17.24 17.72 22.30
C ASN A 61 17.34 16.22 22.00
N ILE A 62 18.04 15.85 20.92
CA ILE A 62 18.20 14.44 20.49
C ILE A 62 18.98 13.65 21.54
N THR A 63 20.09 14.20 22.07
CA THR A 63 20.89 13.53 23.09
C THR A 63 20.15 13.39 24.42
N ALA A 64 19.37 14.40 24.83
CA ALA A 64 18.53 14.33 26.04
C ALA A 64 17.36 13.35 25.90
N HIS A 65 16.87 13.09 24.68
CA HIS A 65 15.71 12.25 24.40
C HIS A 65 16.02 11.12 23.40
N GLU A 66 17.22 10.53 23.48
CA GLU A 66 17.72 9.56 22.50
C GLU A 66 16.74 8.38 22.30
N ALA A 67 16.21 7.82 23.39
CA ALA A 67 15.27 6.70 23.32
C ALA A 67 13.99 7.06 22.56
N LEU A 68 13.48 8.28 22.73
CA LEU A 68 12.29 8.76 22.02
C LEU A 68 12.59 8.93 20.53
N PHE A 69 13.76 9.49 20.18
CA PHE A 69 14.18 9.64 18.78
C PHE A 69 14.33 8.27 18.10
N ARG A 70 14.97 7.30 18.75
CA ARG A 70 15.09 5.91 18.26
C ARG A 70 13.74 5.21 18.13
N LEU A 71 12.81 5.45 19.06
CA LEU A 71 11.44 4.94 18.95
C LEU A 71 10.72 5.50 17.72
N GLY A 72 10.92 6.78 17.38
CA GLY A 72 10.44 7.37 16.13
C GLY A 72 10.99 6.67 14.88
N ILE A 73 12.29 6.32 14.88
CA ILE A 73 12.91 5.55 13.80
C ILE A 73 12.26 4.16 13.66
N VAL A 74 12.09 3.44 14.78
CA VAL A 74 11.43 2.12 14.78
C VAL A 74 9.98 2.23 14.28
N ALA A 75 9.25 3.27 14.68
CA ALA A 75 7.91 3.54 14.19
C ALA A 75 7.88 3.71 12.66
N PHE A 76 8.83 4.45 12.07
CA PHE A 76 8.95 4.54 10.61
C PHE A 76 9.30 3.20 9.95
N LEU A 77 10.14 2.36 10.57
CA LEU A 77 10.40 1.00 10.07
C LEU A 77 9.14 0.13 10.04
N VAL A 78 8.29 0.24 11.07
CA VAL A 78 6.99 -0.45 11.10
C VAL A 78 6.09 0.03 9.96
N VAL A 79 6.05 1.34 9.68
CA VAL A 79 5.30 1.90 8.55
C VAL A 79 5.76 1.30 7.22
N ILE A 80 7.08 1.25 6.98
CA ILE A 80 7.66 0.66 5.77
C ILE A 80 7.26 -0.81 5.58
N ILE A 81 7.24 -1.60 6.66
CA ILE A 81 6.79 -3.01 6.59
C ILE A 81 5.31 -3.07 6.23
N LEU A 82 4.49 -2.23 6.86
CA LEU A 82 3.07 -2.15 6.55
C LEU A 82 2.85 -1.70 5.09
N ASP A 83 3.73 -0.88 4.50
CA ASP A 83 3.61 -0.45 3.10
C ASP A 83 3.67 -1.62 2.12
N VAL A 84 4.56 -2.58 2.39
CA VAL A 84 4.65 -3.81 1.61
C VAL A 84 3.36 -4.63 1.74
N VAL A 85 2.83 -4.75 2.96
CA VAL A 85 1.57 -5.47 3.23
C VAL A 85 0.39 -4.80 2.53
N VAL A 86 0.30 -3.47 2.58
CA VAL A 86 -0.77 -2.70 1.93
C VAL A 86 -0.63 -2.77 0.41
N ALA A 87 0.57 -2.67 -0.15
CA ALA A 87 0.81 -2.81 -1.58
C ALA A 87 0.29 -4.16 -2.11
N TRP A 88 0.62 -5.23 -1.40
CA TRP A 88 0.12 -6.57 -1.71
C TRP A 88 -1.40 -6.68 -1.55
N GLY A 89 -1.96 -6.20 -0.43
CA GLY A 89 -3.38 -6.31 -0.15
C GLY A 89 -4.25 -5.56 -1.16
N LEU A 90 -3.84 -4.35 -1.54
CA LEU A 90 -4.49 -3.56 -2.59
C LEU A 90 -4.32 -4.19 -3.97
N TYR A 91 -3.16 -4.78 -4.28
CA TYR A 91 -2.96 -5.52 -5.53
C TYR A 91 -3.96 -6.67 -5.65
N VAL A 92 -4.05 -7.53 -4.64
CA VAL A 92 -4.98 -8.67 -4.64
C VAL A 92 -6.43 -8.19 -4.76
N LEU A 93 -6.78 -7.10 -4.05
CA LEU A 93 -8.10 -6.49 -4.11
C LEU A 93 -8.48 -5.98 -5.49
N LEU A 94 -7.59 -5.26 -6.18
CA LEU A 94 -7.90 -4.51 -7.39
C LEU A 94 -7.49 -5.24 -8.69
N LYS A 95 -6.73 -6.34 -8.57
CA LYS A 95 -6.36 -7.22 -9.70
C LYS A 95 -7.54 -7.62 -10.59
N PRO A 96 -8.74 -7.93 -10.07
CA PRO A 96 -9.90 -8.26 -10.92
C PRO A 96 -10.37 -7.11 -11.83
N VAL A 97 -10.08 -5.85 -11.46
CA VAL A 97 -10.43 -4.66 -12.26
C VAL A 97 -9.46 -4.48 -13.42
N SER A 98 -8.16 -4.51 -13.11
CA SER A 98 -7.09 -4.49 -14.11
C SER A 98 -5.78 -4.98 -13.50
N ARG A 99 -5.29 -6.12 -13.98
CA ARG A 99 -4.04 -6.70 -13.50
C ARG A 99 -2.86 -5.76 -13.71
N SER A 100 -2.70 -5.21 -14.92
CA SER A 100 -1.53 -4.39 -15.27
C SER A 100 -1.45 -3.11 -14.45
N VAL A 101 -2.58 -2.42 -14.27
CA VAL A 101 -2.64 -1.18 -13.48
C VAL A 101 -2.47 -1.47 -11.99
N SER A 102 -3.01 -2.60 -11.49
CA SER A 102 -2.83 -3.01 -10.09
C SER A 102 -1.38 -3.38 -9.77
N VAL A 103 -0.65 -3.98 -10.71
CA VAL A 103 0.78 -4.23 -10.56
C VAL A 103 1.55 -2.91 -10.49
N LEU A 104 1.29 -1.99 -11.43
CA LEU A 104 1.95 -0.68 -11.44
C LEU A 104 1.69 0.09 -10.14
N MET A 105 0.44 0.09 -9.66
CA MET A 105 0.04 0.68 -8.38
C MET A 105 0.84 0.11 -7.20
N ALA A 106 0.99 -1.21 -7.14
CA ALA A 106 1.75 -1.86 -6.07
C ALA A 106 3.24 -1.56 -6.18
N TRP A 107 3.81 -1.56 -7.38
CA TRP A 107 5.21 -1.20 -7.62
C TRP A 107 5.50 0.24 -7.20
N SER A 108 4.63 1.20 -7.52
CA SER A 108 4.77 2.58 -7.06
C SER A 108 4.87 2.66 -5.53
N ARG A 109 4.04 1.89 -4.80
CA ARG A 109 4.11 1.84 -3.33
C ARG A 109 5.38 1.16 -2.80
N LEU A 110 5.85 0.11 -3.47
CA LEU A 110 7.11 -0.54 -3.10
C LEU A 110 8.33 0.37 -3.36
N VAL A 111 8.35 1.10 -4.47
CA VAL A 111 9.40 2.09 -4.76
C VAL A 111 9.37 3.20 -3.71
N PHE A 112 8.18 3.70 -3.34
CA PHE A 112 8.01 4.60 -2.20
C PHE A 112 8.65 4.02 -0.92
N ALA A 113 8.29 2.79 -0.54
CA ALA A 113 8.78 2.15 0.68
C ALA A 113 10.30 1.98 0.68
N VAL A 114 10.92 1.65 -0.46
CA VAL A 114 12.37 1.50 -0.59
C VAL A 114 13.08 2.84 -0.45
N ILE A 115 12.62 3.89 -1.16
CA ILE A 115 13.22 5.23 -1.06
C ILE A 115 13.06 5.76 0.38
N PHE A 116 11.89 5.54 0.97
CA PHE A 116 11.62 5.92 2.34
C PHE A 116 12.51 5.18 3.34
N ALA A 117 12.75 3.88 3.16
CA ALA A 117 13.70 3.13 3.99
C ALA A 117 15.13 3.71 3.91
N VAL A 118 15.58 4.07 2.71
CA VAL A 118 16.89 4.73 2.52
C VAL A 118 16.90 6.10 3.20
N ALA A 119 15.81 6.86 3.14
CA ALA A 119 15.70 8.13 3.85
C ALA A 119 15.84 7.92 5.38
N VAL A 120 15.14 6.95 5.95
CA VAL A 120 15.17 6.62 7.40
C VAL A 120 16.57 6.30 7.91
N VAL A 121 17.45 5.70 7.08
CA VAL A 121 18.86 5.48 7.45
C VAL A 121 19.55 6.79 7.84
N ASN A 122 19.19 7.93 7.25
CA ASN A 122 19.78 9.21 7.62
C ASN A 122 19.37 9.68 9.02
N LEU A 123 18.21 9.26 9.54
CA LEU A 123 17.85 9.51 10.95
C LEU A 123 18.76 8.69 11.88
N LEU A 124 19.09 7.45 11.51
CA LEU A 124 20.06 6.63 12.25
C LEU A 124 21.45 7.27 12.23
N SER A 125 21.89 7.80 11.09
CA SER A 125 23.15 8.55 11.00
C SER A 125 23.14 9.78 11.90
N ALA A 126 22.05 10.56 11.88
CA ALA A 126 21.91 11.77 12.68
C ALA A 126 22.06 11.49 14.19
N VAL A 127 21.37 10.47 14.72
CA VAL A 127 21.47 10.15 16.15
C VAL A 127 22.85 9.61 16.51
N HIS A 128 23.45 8.72 15.69
CA HIS A 128 24.78 8.18 15.98
C HIS A 128 25.86 9.26 16.00
N LEU A 129 25.81 10.23 15.09
CA LEU A 129 26.78 11.34 15.04
C LEU A 129 26.84 12.12 16.35
N VAL A 130 25.71 12.27 17.04
CA VAL A 130 25.65 13.05 18.29
C VAL A 130 25.63 12.21 19.56
N THR A 131 25.42 10.88 19.50
CA THR A 131 25.39 10.01 20.70
C THR A 131 26.57 9.05 20.83
N ASP A 132 27.23 8.67 19.73
CA ASP A 132 28.33 7.71 19.76
C ASP A 132 29.63 8.35 20.32
N PRO A 133 30.24 7.77 21.37
CA PRO A 133 31.51 8.25 21.91
C PRO A 133 32.65 8.29 20.87
N THR A 134 32.63 7.41 19.88
CA THR A 134 33.66 7.31 18.83
C THR A 134 33.68 8.58 17.97
N TYR A 135 32.50 9.06 17.54
CA TYR A 135 32.39 10.30 16.77
C TYR A 135 32.72 11.53 17.61
N ARG A 136 32.27 11.54 18.88
CA ARG A 136 32.57 12.63 19.83
C ARG A 136 34.06 12.76 20.17
N ALA A 137 34.82 11.68 20.10
CA ALA A 137 36.27 11.70 20.29
C ALA A 137 37.03 12.11 19.02
N ALA A 138 36.45 11.90 17.83
CA ALA A 138 37.12 12.13 16.55
C ALA A 138 36.86 13.52 15.95
N PHE A 139 35.74 14.18 16.31
CA PHE A 139 35.30 15.43 15.68
C PHE A 139 34.90 16.49 16.71
N GLU A 140 35.03 17.76 16.32
CA GLU A 140 34.56 18.89 17.11
C GLU A 140 33.02 18.91 17.23
N PRO A 141 32.44 19.35 18.36
CA PRO A 141 30.99 19.35 18.56
C PRO A 141 30.22 20.12 17.48
N THR A 142 30.76 21.25 17.01
CA THR A 142 30.15 22.05 15.94
C THR A 142 30.10 21.30 14.60
N GLN A 143 31.13 20.51 14.29
CA GLN A 143 31.16 19.66 13.09
C GLN A 143 30.13 18.52 13.19
N LEU A 144 30.02 17.86 14.34
CA LEU A 144 29.02 16.81 14.56
C LEU A 144 27.60 17.34 14.43
N ASN A 145 27.31 18.50 15.04
CA ASN A 145 26.00 19.13 14.95
C ASN A 145 25.65 19.50 13.50
N ALA A 146 26.61 20.00 12.71
CA ALA A 146 26.39 20.29 11.29
C ALA A 146 26.14 19.03 10.46
N GLN A 147 26.91 17.94 10.68
CA GLN A 147 26.72 16.68 9.98
C GLN A 147 25.40 15.98 10.35
N MET A 148 24.99 16.08 11.62
CA MET A 148 23.67 15.63 12.08
C MET A 148 22.56 16.38 11.34
N MET A 149 22.63 17.71 11.29
CA MET A 149 21.64 18.52 10.55
C MET A 149 21.63 18.17 9.05
N ALA A 150 22.79 17.97 8.43
CA ALA A 150 22.88 17.51 7.05
C ALA A 150 22.17 16.15 6.85
N SER A 151 22.31 15.23 7.79
CA SER A 151 21.62 13.93 7.77
C SER A 151 20.10 14.08 7.94
N LEU A 152 19.64 14.94 8.86
CA LEU A 152 18.21 15.24 9.03
C LEU A 152 17.59 15.90 7.79
N ASN A 153 18.36 16.75 7.10
CA ASN A 153 17.95 17.35 5.83
C ASN A 153 17.92 16.31 4.70
N ALA A 154 18.89 15.39 4.66
CA ALA A 154 18.91 14.28 3.71
C ALA A 154 17.70 13.34 3.89
N PHE A 155 17.28 13.07 5.15
CA PHE A 155 16.02 12.40 5.43
C PHE A 155 14.83 13.14 4.80
N SER A 156 14.72 14.45 5.05
CA SER A 156 13.59 15.25 4.56
C SER A 156 13.54 15.28 3.02
N ALA A 157 14.69 15.38 2.36
CA ALA A 157 14.80 15.29 0.91
C ALA A 157 14.40 13.91 0.38
N GLY A 158 14.92 12.83 0.97
CA GLY A 158 14.57 11.46 0.59
C GLY A 158 13.08 11.15 0.80
N TRP A 159 12.50 11.66 1.89
CA TRP A 159 11.06 11.56 2.16
C TRP A 159 10.24 12.26 1.07
N ALA A 160 10.63 13.49 0.67
CA ALA A 160 9.96 14.19 -0.42
C ALA A 160 10.03 13.40 -1.74
N VAL A 161 11.19 12.83 -2.10
CA VAL A 161 11.29 11.96 -3.29
C VAL A 161 10.33 10.78 -3.18
N ALA A 162 10.28 10.12 -2.03
CA ALA A 162 9.39 8.99 -1.80
C ALA A 162 7.92 9.39 -2.03
N LEU A 163 7.49 10.53 -1.49
CA LEU A 163 6.10 11.01 -1.60
C LEU A 163 5.63 11.25 -3.04
N VAL A 164 6.53 11.51 -4.00
CA VAL A 164 6.17 11.55 -5.43
C VAL A 164 5.61 10.20 -5.89
N PHE A 165 6.28 9.10 -5.55
CA PHE A 165 5.83 7.75 -5.89
C PHE A 165 4.58 7.35 -5.11
N PHE A 166 4.44 7.84 -3.87
CA PHE A 166 3.21 7.69 -3.10
C PHE A 166 2.03 8.40 -3.77
N GLY A 167 2.24 9.61 -4.30
CA GLY A 167 1.23 10.33 -5.07
C GLY A 167 0.77 9.57 -6.31
N ILE A 168 1.72 9.02 -7.08
CA ILE A 168 1.42 8.15 -8.23
C ILE A 168 0.61 6.92 -7.79
N HIS A 169 1.02 6.26 -6.69
CA HIS A 169 0.27 5.14 -6.12
C HIS A 169 -1.18 5.53 -5.83
N LEU A 170 -1.44 6.64 -5.15
CA LEU A 170 -2.79 7.09 -4.81
C LEU A 170 -3.64 7.42 -6.04
N ILE A 171 -3.05 8.03 -7.07
CA ILE A 171 -3.75 8.29 -8.35
C ILE A 171 -4.20 6.96 -8.98
N LEU A 172 -3.33 5.94 -8.97
CA LEU A 172 -3.65 4.62 -9.52
C LEU A 172 -4.69 3.86 -8.70
N VAL A 173 -4.62 3.93 -7.36
CA VAL A 173 -5.67 3.38 -6.47
C VAL A 173 -6.99 4.08 -6.76
N GLY A 174 -7.00 5.41 -6.84
CA GLY A 174 -8.19 6.19 -7.13
C GLY A 174 -8.81 5.86 -8.49
N TYR A 175 -7.99 5.74 -9.54
CA TYR A 175 -8.42 5.30 -10.86
C TYR A 175 -9.06 3.89 -10.83
N LEU A 176 -8.41 2.93 -10.19
CA LEU A 176 -8.93 1.56 -10.06
C LEU A 176 -10.21 1.52 -9.23
N ALA A 177 -10.29 2.29 -8.14
CA ALA A 177 -11.49 2.43 -7.32
C ALA A 177 -12.67 2.94 -8.15
N LEU A 178 -12.47 3.95 -9.01
CA LEU A 178 -13.51 4.49 -9.91
C LEU A 178 -14.00 3.47 -10.94
N LYS A 179 -13.14 2.52 -11.35
CA LYS A 179 -13.47 1.47 -12.32
C LYS A 179 -14.00 0.19 -11.67
N SER A 180 -13.80 0.00 -10.37
CA SER A 180 -14.07 -1.25 -9.66
C SER A 180 -15.54 -1.64 -9.59
N GLY A 181 -16.46 -0.68 -9.61
CA GLY A 181 -17.89 -0.91 -9.40
C GLY A 181 -18.30 -1.22 -7.96
N TYR A 182 -17.36 -1.56 -7.06
CA TYR A 182 -17.63 -1.84 -5.65
C TYR A 182 -17.10 -0.77 -4.68
N VAL A 183 -16.05 -0.02 -5.03
CA VAL A 183 -15.57 1.12 -4.21
C VAL A 183 -16.41 2.37 -4.52
N PRO A 184 -16.85 3.17 -3.53
CA PRO A 184 -17.59 4.39 -3.78
C PRO A 184 -16.78 5.38 -4.63
N LYS A 185 -17.41 5.96 -5.65
CA LYS A 185 -16.74 6.90 -6.57
C LYS A 185 -16.14 8.11 -5.84
N LEU A 186 -16.78 8.60 -4.78
CA LEU A 186 -16.27 9.69 -3.97
C LEU A 186 -14.89 9.36 -3.36
N VAL A 187 -14.69 8.13 -2.88
CA VAL A 187 -13.39 7.68 -2.35
C VAL A 187 -12.34 7.70 -3.45
N GLY A 188 -12.68 7.20 -4.64
CA GLY A 188 -11.78 7.23 -5.80
C GLY A 188 -11.35 8.65 -6.18
N ILE A 189 -12.29 9.62 -6.21
CA ILE A 189 -11.99 11.04 -6.50
C ILE A 189 -11.08 11.64 -5.42
N LEU A 190 -11.39 11.42 -4.14
CA LEU A 190 -10.57 11.92 -3.03
C LEU A 190 -9.13 11.40 -3.11
N LEU A 191 -8.95 10.12 -3.47
CA LEU A 191 -7.61 9.53 -3.64
C LEU A 191 -6.84 10.12 -4.82
N VAL A 192 -7.51 10.41 -5.95
CA VAL A 192 -6.86 11.07 -7.09
C VAL A 192 -6.41 12.48 -6.71
N ILE A 193 -7.29 13.25 -6.06
CA ILE A 193 -6.95 14.60 -5.58
C ILE A 193 -5.78 14.53 -4.58
N ALA A 194 -5.82 13.54 -3.68
CA ALA A 194 -4.75 13.35 -2.72
C ALA A 194 -3.41 13.02 -3.38
N GLY A 195 -3.42 12.10 -4.34
CA GLY A 195 -2.21 11.71 -5.05
C GLY A 195 -1.62 12.86 -5.89
N LEU A 196 -2.47 13.69 -6.51
CA LEU A 196 -2.02 14.91 -7.18
C LEU A 196 -1.39 15.90 -6.20
N GLY A 197 -1.97 16.09 -5.01
CA GLY A 197 -1.41 16.95 -3.97
C GLY A 197 -0.03 16.48 -3.51
N TYR A 198 0.14 15.21 -3.17
CA TYR A 198 1.44 14.65 -2.79
C TYR A 198 2.48 14.77 -3.91
N ALA A 199 2.12 14.43 -5.15
CA ALA A 199 3.04 14.50 -6.27
C ALA A 199 3.47 15.94 -6.58
N ALA A 200 2.52 16.89 -6.55
CA ALA A 200 2.79 18.30 -6.80
C ALA A 200 3.66 18.90 -5.69
N ASP A 201 3.23 18.83 -4.42
CA ASP A 201 3.96 19.41 -3.29
C ASP A 201 5.38 18.86 -3.23
N SER A 202 5.55 17.55 -3.38
CA SER A 202 6.85 16.91 -3.29
C SER A 202 7.75 17.23 -4.48
N SER A 203 7.18 17.48 -5.67
CA SER A 203 7.96 17.90 -6.84
C SER A 203 8.40 19.37 -6.72
N ILE A 204 7.55 20.24 -6.16
CA ILE A 204 7.84 21.67 -6.02
C ILE A 204 8.99 21.91 -5.04
N VAL A 205 9.14 21.10 -3.99
CA VAL A 205 10.28 21.17 -3.05
C VAL A 205 11.64 21.10 -3.77
N PHE A 206 11.73 20.42 -4.91
CA PHE A 206 12.98 20.34 -5.69
C PHE A 206 13.21 21.55 -6.62
N LEU A 207 12.15 22.30 -6.93
CA LEU A 207 12.19 23.43 -7.87
C LEU A 207 12.27 24.77 -7.15
N VAL A 208 11.68 24.86 -5.96
CA VAL A 208 11.52 26.09 -5.20
C VAL A 208 12.13 25.90 -3.81
N PRO A 209 13.29 26.54 -3.53
CA PRO A 209 13.85 26.61 -2.18
C PRO A 209 12.81 27.18 -1.21
N GLU A 210 12.73 26.61 0.00
CA GLU A 210 11.85 27.08 1.09
C GLU A 210 10.34 26.92 0.84
N TYR A 211 9.92 26.11 -0.14
CA TYR A 211 8.51 25.79 -0.32
C TYR A 211 7.94 25.00 0.87
N VAL A 212 6.84 25.48 1.43
CA VAL A 212 6.06 24.78 2.47
C VAL A 212 4.91 24.05 1.79
N ALA A 213 4.93 22.71 1.85
CA ALA A 213 3.86 21.86 1.36
C ALA A 213 2.54 22.16 2.10
N THR A 214 1.48 22.47 1.35
CA THR A 214 0.17 22.84 1.91
C THR A 214 -0.94 21.88 1.51
N ALA A 215 -0.83 21.23 0.35
CA ALA A 215 -1.84 20.28 -0.13
C ALA A 215 -1.72 18.92 0.56
N ALA A 216 -0.50 18.47 0.87
CA ALA A 216 -0.24 17.22 1.60
C ALA A 216 -0.96 17.17 2.97
N LEU A 217 -1.14 18.33 3.63
CA LEU A 217 -1.74 18.44 4.95
C LEU A 217 -3.22 18.06 5.01
N PHE A 218 -3.96 18.25 3.91
CA PHE A 218 -5.42 18.02 3.85
C PHE A 218 -5.79 16.77 3.06
N THR A 219 -4.83 16.18 2.35
CA THR A 219 -5.09 15.12 1.36
C THR A 219 -5.13 13.72 1.95
N PHE A 220 -4.61 13.51 3.17
CA PHE A 220 -4.67 12.22 3.87
C PHE A 220 -6.10 11.73 4.16
N VAL A 221 -7.10 12.62 4.09
CA VAL A 221 -8.53 12.29 4.31
C VAL A 221 -8.99 11.19 3.36
N GLY A 222 -8.57 11.22 2.09
CA GLY A 222 -8.96 10.20 1.10
C GLY A 222 -8.50 8.78 1.50
N GLU A 223 -7.30 8.68 2.08
CA GLU A 223 -6.71 7.41 2.53
C GLU A 223 -7.43 6.88 3.76
N LEU A 224 -7.74 7.74 4.72
CA LEU A 224 -8.52 7.35 5.90
C LEU A 224 -9.91 6.86 5.53
N VAL A 225 -10.59 7.56 4.62
CA VAL A 225 -11.91 7.15 4.14
C VAL A 225 -11.82 5.81 3.41
N LEU A 226 -10.79 5.60 2.57
CA LEU A 226 -10.53 4.30 1.94
C LEU A 226 -10.32 3.21 2.98
N ALA A 227 -9.47 3.44 3.97
CA ALA A 227 -9.12 2.46 5.00
C ALA A 227 -10.33 2.04 5.83
N LEU A 228 -11.11 3.02 6.31
CA LEU A 228 -12.36 2.78 7.03
C LEU A 228 -13.35 2.02 6.15
N TRP A 229 -13.47 2.39 4.88
CA TRP A 229 -14.36 1.70 3.94
C TRP A 229 -13.94 0.23 3.73
N LEU A 230 -12.64 -0.05 3.57
CA LEU A 230 -12.12 -1.40 3.40
C LEU A 230 -12.39 -2.29 4.63
N VAL A 231 -12.24 -1.73 5.83
CA VAL A 231 -12.49 -2.44 7.09
C VAL A 231 -13.98 -2.71 7.31
N ILE A 232 -14.86 -1.72 7.07
CA ILE A 232 -16.29 -1.79 7.40
C ILE A 232 -17.10 -2.47 6.29
N ARG A 233 -16.80 -2.16 5.02
CA ARG A 233 -17.63 -2.54 3.86
C ARG A 233 -16.97 -3.59 2.97
N GLY A 234 -15.86 -4.20 3.39
CA GLY A 234 -15.22 -5.28 2.63
C GLY A 234 -16.16 -6.43 2.21
N LYS A 235 -17.28 -6.64 2.91
CA LYS A 235 -18.33 -7.59 2.55
C LYS A 235 -19.01 -7.34 1.19
N THR A 236 -18.92 -6.15 0.61
CA THR A 236 -19.48 -5.86 -0.73
C THR A 236 -18.50 -6.18 -1.86
N ILE A 237 -17.26 -6.58 -1.54
CA ILE A 237 -16.27 -7.02 -2.52
C ILE A 237 -16.67 -8.44 -2.99
N PRO A 238 -16.79 -8.69 -4.30
CA PRO A 238 -17.07 -10.02 -4.83
C PRO A 238 -15.98 -11.01 -4.41
N ASP A 239 -16.36 -12.15 -3.81
CA ASP A 239 -15.44 -13.28 -3.64
C ASP A 239 -15.47 -14.08 -4.95
N THR A 240 -14.39 -14.03 -5.73
CA THR A 240 -14.23 -14.82 -6.96
C THR A 240 -14.25 -16.34 -6.73
N THR A 241 -14.22 -16.78 -5.46
CA THR A 241 -14.30 -18.19 -5.06
C THR A 241 -15.71 -18.79 -5.18
N ASP A 242 -16.76 -17.99 -5.33
CA ASP A 242 -18.17 -18.43 -5.27
C ASP A 242 -18.83 -18.67 -6.65
N THR A 243 -18.04 -18.90 -7.70
CA THR A 243 -18.58 -19.21 -9.05
C THR A 243 -18.93 -20.70 -9.26
N ARG A 244 -18.92 -21.52 -8.20
CA ARG A 244 -19.17 -22.97 -8.32
C ARG A 244 -20.61 -23.41 -8.13
N THR A 245 -21.53 -22.53 -7.72
CA THR A 245 -22.92 -22.90 -7.38
C THR A 245 -23.96 -22.58 -8.46
N SER A 246 -23.61 -21.90 -9.55
CA SER A 246 -24.53 -21.61 -10.66
C SER A 246 -24.26 -22.48 -11.89
N ARG A 247 -24.29 -23.80 -11.72
CA ARG A 247 -24.45 -24.71 -12.86
C ARG A 247 -25.96 -25.00 -12.99
N PRO A 248 -26.65 -24.58 -14.06
CA PRO A 248 -28.05 -24.92 -14.25
C PRO A 248 -28.17 -26.44 -14.30
N SER A 249 -28.97 -27.01 -13.39
CA SER A 249 -29.37 -28.41 -13.41
C SER A 249 -29.98 -28.73 -14.77
N GLY A 250 -29.43 -29.75 -15.43
CA GLY A 250 -29.75 -30.12 -16.81
C GLY A 250 -31.24 -30.24 -17.09
N HIS A 251 -31.66 -29.67 -18.22
CA HIS A 251 -32.90 -30.03 -18.89
C HIS A 251 -32.79 -31.50 -19.31
N ARG A 252 -33.55 -32.37 -18.64
CA ARG A 252 -33.82 -33.73 -19.08
C ARG A 252 -34.91 -33.62 -20.15
N GLU A 253 -34.55 -33.79 -21.41
CA GLU A 253 -35.51 -33.97 -22.49
C GLU A 253 -36.33 -35.25 -22.23
N THR A 254 -37.63 -35.08 -22.03
CA THR A 254 -38.62 -36.15 -22.00
C THR A 254 -39.03 -36.48 -23.42
N GLY A 255 -38.44 -37.52 -24.00
CA GLY A 255 -38.88 -38.11 -25.27
C GLY A 255 -39.79 -39.30 -25.05
N THR A 256 -41.11 -39.08 -25.06
CA THR A 256 -42.12 -40.14 -25.26
C THR A 256 -43.02 -39.75 -26.41
N SER A 257 -43.11 -40.61 -27.43
CA SER A 257 -44.32 -40.98 -28.18
C SER A 257 -44.00 -41.31 -29.65
N GLY A 258 -44.58 -42.39 -30.16
CA GLY A 258 -44.82 -42.55 -31.60
C GLY A 258 -44.60 -43.97 -32.12
N GLY A 259 -45.52 -44.89 -31.81
CA GLY A 259 -45.53 -46.23 -32.37
C GLY A 259 -45.70 -46.26 -33.89
N VAL A 260 -44.99 -47.17 -34.55
CA VAL A 260 -45.18 -47.53 -35.95
C VAL A 260 -45.99 -48.82 -36.00
N LYS A 261 -47.18 -48.74 -36.60
CA LYS A 261 -48.01 -49.89 -36.99
C LYS A 261 -47.57 -50.36 -38.37
N ASP A 262 -47.33 -51.66 -38.51
CA ASP A 262 -47.22 -52.36 -39.79
C ASP A 262 -48.55 -52.33 -40.56
N PRO A 263 -48.50 -52.33 -41.91
CA PRO A 263 -49.52 -52.94 -42.73
C PRO A 263 -49.00 -54.18 -43.46
N VAL A 264 -49.82 -55.23 -43.38
CA VAL A 264 -49.67 -56.55 -44.01
C VAL A 264 -50.38 -56.54 -45.38
N THR A 265 -49.86 -57.34 -46.32
CA THR A 265 -50.44 -57.84 -47.61
C THR A 265 -50.32 -56.92 -48.84
N ALA A 266 -50.13 -57.37 -50.10
CA ALA A 266 -50.24 -58.69 -50.74
C ALA A 266 -49.59 -58.73 -52.16
N ARG A 267 -49.29 -59.96 -52.65
CA ARG A 267 -49.17 -60.43 -54.06
C ARG A 267 -47.91 -59.99 -54.84
N ALA A 268 -47.22 -60.82 -55.63
CA ALA A 268 -47.52 -62.10 -56.27
C ALA A 268 -46.29 -63.03 -56.27
#